data_AF-A0A348Z6P9-F1
#
_entry.id   AF-A0A348Z6P9-F1
#
_cell.length_a   1.000
_cell.length_b   1.000
_cell.length_c   1.000
_cell.angle_alpha   90.00
_cell.angle_beta   90.00
_cell.angle_gamma   90.00
#
_symmetry.space_group_name_H-M   'P 1'
#
loop_
_entity.id
_entity.type
_entity.pdbx_description
1 polymer ?
#
loop_
_entity_poly.entity_id
_entity_poly.type
_entity_poly.pdbx_seq_one_letter_code
_entity_poly.pdbx_strand_id
1 'polypeptide(L)'
;MAKGNTKWPVDVLTLHPTVESITEAIQSGPYGRCVYYCDNNVVDHQVVNLNMTDGATISLTMCAFTATGSRYQKIMGTKGEIVADLSEKTIKVTPFGKETEVMDISKLSTDFSGHAGGDNRMVEEFIDMIAEDGEPTNAITSVDKSVESHYCAMAAEQSRQADGVVVDLDTLRK
;
A
#
# COMPACT_ATOMS: atom_id res chain seq x y z
N MET A 1 12.19 -10.43 21.81
CA MET A 1 12.10 -11.50 22.84
C MET A 1 12.95 -11.26 24.09
N ALA A 2 14.28 -11.19 24.03
CA ALA A 2 15.12 -11.07 25.25
C ALA A 2 14.83 -9.83 26.14
N LYS A 3 14.17 -8.79 25.58
CA LYS A 3 13.67 -7.61 26.30
C LYS A 3 12.13 -7.61 26.49
N GLY A 4 11.48 -8.76 26.37
CA GLY A 4 10.02 -8.92 26.53
C GLY A 4 9.16 -8.58 25.31
N ASN A 5 9.70 -8.04 24.21
CA ASN A 5 8.90 -7.78 23.01
C ASN A 5 8.53 -9.08 22.28
N THR A 6 7.23 -9.38 22.20
CA THR A 6 6.61 -10.50 21.46
C THR A 6 5.75 -10.05 20.27
N LYS A 7 5.65 -8.74 20.01
CA LYS A 7 4.92 -8.16 18.88
C LYS A 7 5.85 -7.93 17.69
N TRP A 8 5.35 -7.33 16.61
CA TRP A 8 6.12 -6.90 15.42
C TRP A 8 7.56 -6.51 15.79
N PRO A 9 8.60 -7.13 15.18
CA PRO A 9 8.55 -8.10 14.07
C PRO A 9 8.23 -9.52 14.47
N VAL A 10 8.27 -9.78 15.76
CA VAL A 10 8.59 -11.11 16.26
C VAL A 10 7.45 -12.09 15.98
N ASP A 11 6.21 -11.59 16.04
CA ASP A 11 4.98 -12.30 15.69
C ASP A 11 4.86 -12.63 14.19
N VAL A 12 5.70 -12.05 13.32
CA VAL A 12 5.79 -12.44 11.90
C VAL A 12 6.55 -13.75 11.72
N LEU A 13 7.51 -14.05 12.62
CA LEU A 13 8.33 -15.26 12.53
C LEU A 13 7.58 -16.48 13.05
N THR A 14 6.81 -16.32 14.14
CA THR A 14 5.96 -17.39 14.71
C THR A 14 4.69 -16.82 15.33
N LEU A 15 3.57 -17.56 15.21
CA LEU A 15 2.26 -17.19 15.80
C LEU A 15 2.28 -17.08 17.33
N HIS A 16 3.14 -17.86 17.99
CA HIS A 16 3.30 -17.87 19.45
C HIS A 16 4.77 -17.68 19.82
N PRO A 17 5.25 -16.43 19.84
CA PRO A 17 6.67 -16.15 20.06
C PRO A 17 7.16 -16.62 21.43
N THR A 18 8.01 -17.65 21.42
CA THR A 18 8.97 -17.97 22.49
C THR A 18 10.40 -17.83 21.96
N VAL A 19 11.38 -17.75 22.86
CA VAL A 19 12.80 -17.71 22.45
C VAL A 19 13.16 -18.90 21.57
N GLU A 20 12.66 -20.09 21.94
CA GLU A 20 12.87 -21.35 21.23
C GLU A 20 12.22 -21.31 19.85
N SER A 21 10.93 -20.93 19.76
CA SER A 21 10.21 -20.89 18.48
C SER A 21 10.83 -19.91 17.49
N ILE A 22 11.31 -18.75 17.97
CA ILE A 22 11.94 -17.73 17.14
C ILE A 22 13.34 -18.17 16.70
N THR A 23 14.08 -18.80 17.61
CA THR A 23 15.41 -19.35 17.27
C THR A 23 15.27 -20.40 16.18
N GLU A 24 14.31 -21.32 16.32
CA GLU A 24 14.01 -22.33 15.30
C GLU A 24 13.63 -21.68 13.96
N ALA A 25 12.69 -20.73 13.96
CA ALA A 25 12.24 -20.04 12.75
C ALA A 25 13.37 -19.30 12.00
N ILE A 26 14.37 -18.78 12.72
CA ILE A 26 15.57 -18.17 12.14
C ILE A 26 16.53 -19.25 11.64
N GLN A 27 16.76 -20.32 12.39
CA GLN A 27 17.76 -21.34 12.07
C GLN A 27 17.36 -22.22 10.88
N SER A 28 16.11 -22.68 10.84
CA SER A 28 15.63 -23.65 9.86
C SER A 28 14.62 -23.07 8.87
N GLY A 29 14.00 -21.94 9.20
CA GLY A 29 13.00 -21.28 8.37
C GLY A 29 13.58 -20.30 7.34
N PRO A 30 12.70 -19.68 6.53
CA PRO A 30 13.11 -18.69 5.53
C PRO A 30 13.65 -17.39 6.15
N TYR A 31 13.35 -17.13 7.42
CA TYR A 31 13.58 -15.83 8.07
C TYR A 31 15.03 -15.57 8.52
N GLY A 32 15.89 -16.60 8.59
CA GLY A 32 17.32 -16.41 8.88
C GLY A 32 18.23 -16.47 7.65
N ARG A 33 17.67 -16.65 6.45
CA ARG A 33 18.47 -16.67 5.22
C ARG A 33 18.86 -15.23 4.84
N CYS A 34 20.12 -15.02 4.43
CA CYS A 34 20.56 -13.70 4.03
C CYS A 34 19.89 -13.29 2.71
N VAL A 35 19.08 -12.22 2.73
CA VAL A 35 18.30 -11.75 1.57
C VAL A 35 19.13 -11.49 0.30
N TYR A 36 20.42 -11.19 0.43
CA TYR A 36 21.36 -10.98 -0.68
C TYR A 36 21.91 -12.28 -1.29
N TYR A 37 21.82 -13.38 -0.57
CA TYR A 37 22.27 -14.72 -0.99
C TYR A 37 21.10 -15.70 -1.14
N CYS A 38 19.87 -15.18 -1.21
CA CYS A 38 18.66 -15.95 -1.45
C CYS A 38 18.18 -15.79 -2.89
N ASP A 39 17.19 -16.60 -3.23
CA ASP A 39 16.34 -16.54 -4.43
C ASP A 39 15.36 -15.35 -4.40
N ASN A 40 15.75 -14.23 -3.77
CA ASN A 40 14.92 -13.03 -3.71
C ASN A 40 14.88 -12.36 -5.09
N ASN A 41 13.73 -12.46 -5.74
CA ASN A 41 13.47 -11.89 -7.07
C ASN A 41 12.54 -10.67 -7.02
N VAL A 42 12.26 -10.16 -5.81
CA VAL A 42 11.44 -8.96 -5.62
C VAL A 42 12.22 -7.74 -6.11
N VAL A 43 11.55 -6.87 -6.86
CA VAL A 43 12.11 -5.61 -7.33
C VAL A 43 12.46 -4.70 -6.15
N ASP A 44 13.65 -4.10 -6.20
CA ASP A 44 14.06 -3.07 -5.26
C ASP A 44 13.55 -1.68 -5.68
N HIS A 45 13.35 -1.45 -6.97
CA HIS A 45 12.69 -0.28 -7.53
C HIS A 45 11.89 -0.65 -8.78
N GLN A 46 10.73 -0.02 -8.94
CA GLN A 46 9.86 -0.24 -10.10
C GLN A 46 9.10 1.04 -10.42
N VAL A 47 9.02 1.36 -11.71
CA VAL A 47 8.16 2.41 -12.25
C VAL A 47 7.15 1.73 -13.17
N VAL A 48 5.87 1.91 -12.89
CA VAL A 48 4.76 1.38 -13.68
C VAL A 48 3.98 2.55 -14.24
N ASN A 49 3.78 2.57 -15.56
CA ASN A 49 2.93 3.55 -16.23
C ASN A 49 1.68 2.83 -16.74
N LEU A 50 0.50 3.38 -16.45
CA LEU A 50 -0.79 2.85 -16.85
C LEU A 50 -1.49 3.87 -17.75
N ASN A 51 -2.09 3.38 -18.84
CA ASN A 51 -3.01 4.14 -19.66
C ASN A 51 -4.43 3.64 -19.36
N MET A 52 -5.27 4.54 -18.86
CA MET A 52 -6.64 4.22 -18.45
C MET A 52 -7.59 4.34 -19.64
N THR A 53 -8.73 3.68 -19.58
CA THR A 53 -9.73 3.65 -20.66
C THR A 53 -10.39 5.00 -20.93
N ASP A 54 -10.37 5.91 -19.96
CA ASP A 54 -10.86 7.29 -20.08
C ASP A 54 -9.79 8.29 -20.58
N GLY A 55 -8.58 7.80 -20.88
CA GLY A 55 -7.44 8.60 -21.31
C GLY A 55 -6.61 9.21 -20.17
N ALA A 56 -6.96 8.97 -18.91
CA ALA A 56 -6.08 9.33 -17.80
C ALA A 56 -4.82 8.46 -17.82
N THR A 57 -3.71 9.01 -17.32
CA THR A 57 -2.45 8.28 -17.16
C THR A 57 -2.07 8.21 -15.69
N ILE A 58 -1.58 7.05 -15.24
CA ILE A 58 -1.08 6.86 -13.88
C ILE A 58 0.39 6.48 -13.96
N SER A 59 1.21 7.06 -13.10
CA SER A 59 2.59 6.62 -12.87
C SER A 59 2.74 6.23 -11.41
N LEU A 60 3.15 4.99 -11.16
CA LEU A 60 3.42 4.45 -9.83
C LEU A 60 4.91 4.15 -9.73
N THR A 61 5.58 4.79 -8.77
CA THR A 61 6.98 4.53 -8.46
C THR A 61 7.09 3.94 -7.07
N MET A 62 7.75 2.79 -6.97
CA MET A 62 8.08 2.13 -5.71
C MET A 62 9.60 1.95 -5.62
N CYS A 63 10.16 2.20 -4.44
CA CYS A 63 11.57 1.95 -4.17
C CYS A 63 11.75 1.51 -2.71
N ALA A 64 12.40 0.37 -2.51
CA ALA A 64 12.76 -0.17 -1.21
C ALA A 64 13.93 0.61 -0.56
N PHE A 65 14.81 1.20 -1.38
CA PHE A 65 15.98 1.94 -0.91
C PHE A 65 15.70 3.43 -0.77
N THR A 66 14.90 3.77 0.25
CA THR A 66 14.62 5.14 0.66
C THR A 66 15.07 5.38 2.10
N ALA A 67 15.55 6.59 2.40
CA ALA A 67 15.87 7.01 3.77
C ALA A 67 14.61 7.15 4.64
N THR A 68 13.47 7.44 4.00
CA THR A 68 12.16 7.62 4.66
C THR A 68 11.10 6.81 3.90
N GLY A 69 10.49 5.85 4.59
CA GLY A 69 9.33 5.13 4.06
C GLY A 69 8.10 6.03 4.15
N SER A 70 7.53 6.41 3.01
CA SER A 70 6.32 7.25 2.96
C SER A 70 5.51 7.00 1.70
N ARG A 71 4.32 7.60 1.65
CA ARG A 71 3.42 7.59 0.51
C ARG A 71 3.11 9.02 0.09
N TYR A 72 3.29 9.28 -1.19
CA TYR A 72 3.01 10.55 -1.82
C TYR A 72 2.09 10.31 -3.02
N GLN A 73 1.04 11.11 -3.15
CA GLN A 73 0.12 11.05 -4.28
C GLN A 73 -0.09 12.45 -4.82
N LYS A 74 0.02 12.58 -6.15
CA LYS A 74 -0.31 13.82 -6.86
C LYS A 74 -1.35 13.52 -7.93
N ILE A 75 -2.49 14.17 -7.81
CA ILE A 75 -3.62 14.04 -8.72
C ILE A 75 -3.74 15.38 -9.47
N MET A 76 -3.65 15.32 -10.79
CA MET A 76 -3.67 16.51 -11.65
C MET A 76 -4.93 16.49 -12.49
N GLY A 77 -5.61 17.62 -12.57
CA GLY A 77 -6.82 17.77 -13.37
C GLY A 77 -6.90 19.11 -14.06
N THR A 78 -7.97 19.32 -14.82
CA THR A 78 -8.18 20.54 -15.62
C THR A 78 -8.41 21.80 -14.78
N LYS A 79 -8.71 21.65 -13.49
CA LYS A 79 -9.04 22.76 -12.57
C LYS A 79 -7.97 23.01 -11.50
N GLY A 80 -6.91 22.21 -11.46
CA GLY A 80 -5.92 22.28 -10.38
C GLY A 80 -5.26 20.94 -10.10
N GLU A 81 -4.64 20.86 -8.93
CA GLU A 81 -3.99 19.66 -8.43
C GLU A 81 -4.33 19.39 -6.96
N ILE A 82 -4.22 18.12 -6.59
CA ILE A 82 -4.28 17.64 -5.21
C ILE A 82 -2.97 16.92 -4.93
N VAL A 83 -2.36 17.23 -3.79
CA VAL A 83 -1.16 16.55 -3.28
C VAL A 83 -1.46 16.00 -1.90
N ALA A 84 -1.39 14.69 -1.75
CA ALA A 84 -1.46 14.02 -0.45
C ALA A 84 -0.07 13.51 -0.07
N ASP A 85 0.44 13.98 1.06
CA ASP A 85 1.76 13.62 1.58
C ASP A 85 1.62 13.04 2.98
N LEU A 86 1.92 11.75 3.11
CA LEU A 86 1.81 11.04 4.38
C LEU A 86 2.90 11.42 5.38
N SER A 87 4.10 11.81 4.91
CA SER A 87 5.19 12.25 5.78
C SER A 87 4.82 13.57 6.47
N GLU A 88 4.29 14.50 5.69
CA GLU A 88 3.84 15.80 6.20
C GLU A 88 2.45 15.72 6.86
N LYS A 89 1.72 14.61 6.67
CA LYS A 89 0.33 14.43 7.11
C LYS A 89 -0.58 15.54 6.57
N THR A 90 -0.38 15.91 5.31
CA THR A 90 -1.15 16.98 4.66
C THR A 90 -1.85 16.51 3.40
N ILE A 91 -3.00 17.12 3.14
CA ILE A 91 -3.63 17.15 1.82
C ILE A 91 -3.66 18.61 1.37
N LYS A 92 -3.05 18.90 0.23
CA LYS A 92 -3.05 20.23 -0.39
C LYS A 92 -3.94 20.20 -1.61
N VAL A 93 -4.87 21.16 -1.70
CA VAL A 93 -5.75 21.34 -2.84
C VAL A 93 -5.46 22.69 -3.44
N THR A 94 -5.00 22.71 -4.69
CA THR A 94 -4.61 23.93 -5.39
C THR A 94 -5.44 24.11 -6.65
N PRO A 95 -6.56 24.85 -6.58
CA PRO A 95 -7.29 25.27 -7.77
C PRO A 95 -6.47 26.28 -8.57
N PHE A 96 -6.47 26.19 -9.90
CA PHE A 96 -5.78 27.18 -10.73
C PHE A 96 -6.33 28.60 -10.52
N GLY A 97 -5.44 29.56 -10.36
CA GLY A 97 -5.79 30.98 -10.14
C GLY A 97 -6.32 31.29 -8.73
N LYS A 98 -6.21 30.36 -7.78
CA LYS A 98 -6.59 30.57 -6.37
C LYS A 98 -5.46 30.15 -5.44
N GLU A 99 -5.58 30.56 -4.18
CA GLU A 99 -4.71 30.11 -3.12
C GLU A 99 -4.88 28.60 -2.86
N THR A 100 -3.80 27.98 -2.37
CA THR A 100 -3.81 26.56 -1.99
C THR A 100 -4.46 26.40 -0.62
N GLU A 101 -5.42 25.49 -0.52
CA GLU A 101 -5.96 25.03 0.75
C GLU A 101 -5.11 23.88 1.29
N VAL A 102 -4.76 23.93 2.57
CA VAL A 102 -3.95 22.91 3.24
C VAL A 102 -4.75 22.30 4.38
N MET A 103 -5.04 21.00 4.25
CA MET A 103 -5.67 20.20 5.29
C MET A 103 -4.57 19.48 6.08
N ASP A 104 -4.48 19.79 7.37
CA ASP A 104 -3.57 19.14 8.30
C ASP A 104 -4.27 17.94 8.96
N ILE A 105 -3.93 16.74 8.51
CA ILE A 105 -4.58 15.50 8.92
C ILE A 105 -4.27 15.18 10.39
N SER A 106 -3.14 15.66 10.92
CA SER A 106 -2.79 15.48 12.34
C SER A 106 -3.78 16.15 13.31
N LYS A 107 -4.59 17.09 12.80
CA LYS A 107 -5.67 17.74 13.57
C LYS A 107 -7.01 17.03 13.44
N LEU A 108 -7.16 16.11 12.49
CA LEU A 108 -8.41 15.42 12.18
C LEU A 108 -8.46 14.02 12.81
N SER A 109 -7.31 13.41 13.10
CA SER A 109 -7.21 12.15 13.83
C SER A 109 -6.13 12.23 14.89
N THR A 110 -6.40 11.64 16.05
CA THR A 110 -5.38 11.41 17.10
C THR A 110 -4.79 10.00 17.02
N ASP A 111 -5.40 9.11 16.24
CA ASP A 111 -4.96 7.74 16.05
C ASP A 111 -4.40 7.56 14.63
N PHE A 112 -3.11 7.27 14.57
CA PHE A 112 -2.37 6.89 13.36
C PHE A 112 -1.70 5.51 13.54
N SER A 113 -2.20 4.69 14.47
CA SER A 113 -1.69 3.35 14.71
C SER A 113 -1.94 2.42 13.51
N GLY A 114 -1.25 1.28 13.47
CA GLY A 114 -1.29 0.38 12.31
C GLY A 114 -0.77 1.09 11.05
N HIS A 115 -1.45 0.91 9.93
CA HIS A 115 -1.15 1.59 8.65
C HIS A 115 -1.67 3.03 8.62
N ALA A 116 -1.15 3.90 9.49
CA ALA A 116 -1.54 5.30 9.62
C ALA A 116 -3.02 5.53 9.98
N GLY A 117 -3.62 4.61 10.73
CA GLY A 117 -5.02 4.62 11.16
C GLY A 117 -5.99 3.96 10.18
N GLY A 118 -5.54 3.56 8.98
CA GLY A 118 -6.40 2.95 7.96
C GLY A 118 -6.99 1.61 8.39
N ASP A 119 -6.21 0.77 9.08
CA ASP A 119 -6.65 -0.58 9.50
C ASP A 119 -7.87 -0.51 10.43
N ASN A 120 -7.82 0.36 11.44
CA ASN A 120 -8.90 0.50 12.42
C ASN A 120 -10.19 0.95 11.74
N ARG A 121 -10.12 1.93 10.84
CA ARG A 121 -11.30 2.42 10.10
C ARG A 121 -11.90 1.39 9.16
N MET A 122 -11.07 0.62 8.44
CA MET A 122 -11.56 -0.46 7.57
C MET A 122 -12.27 -1.56 8.38
N VAL A 123 -11.75 -1.92 9.55
CA VAL A 123 -12.37 -2.95 10.42
C VAL A 123 -13.65 -2.43 11.07
N GLU A 124 -13.65 -1.19 11.56
CA GLU A 124 -14.84 -0.53 12.11
C GLU A 124 -15.98 -0.52 11.08
N GLU A 125 -15.74 -0.02 9.86
CA GLU A 125 -16.78 0.00 8.81
C GLU A 125 -17.27 -1.39 8.42
N PHE A 126 -16.38 -2.38 8.38
CA PHE A 126 -16.78 -3.76 8.11
C PHE A 126 -17.69 -4.32 9.21
N ILE A 127 -17.40 -4.02 10.47
CA ILE A 127 -18.23 -4.44 11.61
C ILE A 127 -19.59 -3.72 11.57
N ASP A 128 -19.61 -2.41 11.32
CA ASP A 128 -20.84 -1.62 11.24
C ASP A 128 -21.76 -2.14 10.12
N MET A 129 -21.19 -2.49 8.96
CA MET A 129 -21.93 -3.10 7.84
C MET A 129 -22.63 -4.40 8.25
N ILE A 130 -21.96 -5.26 9.02
CA ILE A 130 -22.53 -6.55 9.48
C ILE A 130 -23.52 -6.36 10.62
N ALA A 131 -23.19 -5.49 11.58
CA ALA A 131 -23.93 -5.32 12.82
C ALA A 131 -25.21 -4.50 12.63
N GLU A 132 -25.17 -3.51 11.74
CA GLU A 132 -26.26 -2.55 11.52
C GLU A 132 -27.05 -2.80 10.23
N ASP A 133 -26.73 -3.86 9.47
CA ASP A 133 -27.26 -4.11 8.11
C ASP A 133 -27.07 -2.87 7.21
N GLY A 134 -25.94 -2.18 7.42
CA GLY A 134 -25.60 -0.93 6.75
C GLY A 134 -25.14 -1.17 5.31
N GLU A 135 -25.48 -0.24 4.43
CA GLU A 135 -24.96 -0.26 3.06
C GLU A 135 -23.46 0.10 3.02
N PRO A 136 -22.69 -0.47 2.07
CA PRO A 136 -21.29 -0.12 1.90
C PRO A 136 -21.07 1.38 1.70
N THR A 137 -20.16 1.96 2.48
CA THR A 137 -19.68 3.32 2.24
C THR A 137 -18.69 3.35 1.07
N ASN A 138 -18.23 4.56 0.69
CA ASN A 138 -17.17 4.71 -0.31
C ASN A 138 -15.76 4.33 0.20
N ALA A 139 -15.61 4.01 1.49
CA ALA A 139 -14.31 3.68 2.07
C ALA A 139 -14.00 2.17 2.05
N ILE A 140 -15.00 1.33 1.80
CA ILE A 140 -14.81 -0.09 1.49
C ILE A 140 -15.05 -0.35 0.00
N THR A 141 -14.30 -1.30 -0.55
CA THR A 141 -14.47 -1.72 -1.95
C THR A 141 -15.01 -3.14 -2.01
N SER A 142 -15.86 -3.40 -2.99
CA SER A 142 -16.30 -4.75 -3.31
C SER A 142 -15.14 -5.57 -3.87
N VAL A 143 -15.29 -6.90 -3.85
CA VAL A 143 -14.25 -7.82 -4.35
C VAL A 143 -13.93 -7.50 -5.81
N ASP A 144 -14.94 -7.34 -6.66
CA ASP A 144 -14.79 -7.01 -8.09
C ASP A 144 -13.93 -5.75 -8.32
N LYS A 145 -14.11 -4.69 -7.51
CA LYS A 145 -13.27 -3.49 -7.58
C LYS A 145 -11.84 -3.75 -7.09
N SER A 146 -11.68 -4.54 -6.03
CA SER A 146 -10.36 -4.87 -5.48
C SER A 146 -9.50 -5.67 -6.45
N VAL A 147 -10.09 -6.57 -7.24
CA VAL A 147 -9.33 -7.42 -8.20
C VAL A 147 -8.66 -6.59 -9.29
N GLU A 148 -9.21 -5.44 -9.66
CA GLU A 148 -8.62 -4.57 -10.69
C GLU A 148 -7.17 -4.16 -10.36
N SER A 149 -6.90 -3.82 -9.10
CA SER A 149 -5.54 -3.52 -8.65
C SER A 149 -4.59 -4.73 -8.75
N HIS A 150 -5.12 -5.94 -8.59
CA HIS A 150 -4.35 -7.18 -8.72
C HIS A 150 -4.02 -7.48 -10.18
N TYR A 151 -4.96 -7.24 -11.11
CA TYR A 151 -4.67 -7.34 -12.55
C TYR A 151 -3.59 -6.35 -12.97
N CYS A 152 -3.61 -5.11 -12.47
CA CYS A 152 -2.52 -4.15 -12.68
C CYS A 152 -1.17 -4.67 -12.19
N ALA A 153 -1.12 -5.27 -11.00
CA ALA A 153 0.11 -5.84 -10.45
C ALA A 153 0.62 -7.03 -11.29
N MET A 154 -0.27 -7.92 -11.74
CA MET A 154 0.09 -9.04 -12.61
C MET A 154 0.59 -8.56 -13.97
N ALA A 155 -0.07 -7.56 -14.57
CA ALA A 155 0.34 -6.95 -15.83
C ALA A 155 1.73 -6.29 -15.71
N ALA A 156 1.97 -5.57 -14.61
CA ALA A 156 3.27 -4.95 -14.34
C ALA A 156 4.39 -6.00 -14.22
N GLU A 157 4.13 -7.14 -13.58
CA GLU A 157 5.09 -8.24 -13.48
C GLU A 157 5.32 -8.93 -14.83
N GLN A 158 4.26 -9.20 -15.62
CA GLN A 158 4.41 -9.74 -16.96
C GLN A 158 5.21 -8.81 -17.87
N SER A 159 4.93 -7.51 -17.82
CA SER A 159 5.69 -6.49 -18.53
C SER A 159 7.16 -6.50 -18.13
N ARG A 160 7.46 -6.57 -16.82
CA ARG A 160 8.83 -6.60 -16.28
C ARG A 160 9.61 -7.83 -16.78
N GLN A 161 8.99 -9.00 -16.80
CA GLN A 161 9.61 -10.24 -17.30
C GLN A 161 9.82 -10.24 -18.82
N ALA A 162 9.10 -9.37 -19.53
CA ALA A 162 9.18 -9.19 -20.98
C ALA A 162 9.82 -7.84 -21.37
N ASP A 163 10.82 -7.38 -20.61
CA ASP A 163 11.62 -6.18 -20.92
C ASP A 163 10.79 -4.89 -21.11
N GLY A 164 9.68 -4.75 -20.38
CA GLY A 164 8.84 -3.55 -20.38
C GLY A 164 7.80 -3.50 -21.51
N VAL A 165 7.51 -4.62 -22.17
CA VAL A 165 6.44 -4.71 -23.18
C VAL A 165 5.08 -4.32 -22.57
N VAL A 166 4.28 -3.59 -23.34
CA VAL A 166 2.92 -3.18 -22.94
C VAL A 166 2.03 -4.40 -22.82
N VAL A 167 1.32 -4.52 -21.70
CA VAL A 167 0.34 -5.58 -21.43
C VAL A 167 -1.05 -4.96 -21.43
N ASP A 168 -1.95 -5.54 -22.23
CA ASP A 168 -3.36 -5.20 -22.23
C ASP A 168 -4.07 -5.91 -21.06
N LEU A 169 -4.64 -5.12 -20.15
CA LEU A 169 -5.32 -5.63 -18.95
C LEU A 169 -6.52 -6.53 -19.26
N ASP A 170 -7.20 -6.30 -20.39
CA ASP A 170 -8.36 -7.12 -20.79
C ASP A 170 -7.97 -8.57 -21.11
N THR A 171 -6.69 -8.83 -21.37
CA THR A 171 -6.17 -10.21 -21.55
C THR A 171 -6.00 -10.97 -20.24
N LEU A 172 -6.01 -10.27 -19.09
CA LEU A 172 -5.84 -10.84 -17.76
C LEU A 172 -7.15 -10.96 -16.98
N ARG A 173 -8.11 -10.09 -17.29
CA ARG A 173 -9.48 -10.16 -16.77
C ARG A 173 -10.12 -11.46 -17.28
N LYS A 174 -10.66 -12.26 -16.37
CA LYS A 174 -11.33 -13.53 -16.68
C LYS A 174 -12.84 -13.42 -16.54
#